data_AF-A0A9D8TJW6-F1
#
_entry.id   AF-A0A9D8TJW6-F1
#
_cell.length_a   1.000
_cell.length_b   1.000
_cell.length_c   1.000
_cell.angle_alpha   90.00
_cell.angle_beta   90.00
_cell.angle_gamma   90.00
#
_symmetry.space_group_name_H-M   'P 1'
#
loop_
_entity.id
_entity.type
_entity.pdbx_description
1 polymer ?
#
loop_
_entity_poly.entity_id
_entity_poly.type
_entity_poly.pdbx_seq_one_letter_code
_entity_poly.pdbx_strand_id
1 'polypeptide(L)' 'RHHYLFQGVLKGLRPAVLGLVGTAALGLATPENFIDWKSFVICFVAFLALYFKKVGPFAILGLGAIVGLLVY' A
#
# COMPACT_ATOMS: atom_id res chain seq x y z
N ARG A 1 -31.79 -13.51 -9.81
CA ARG A 1 -30.77 -14.48 -10.27
C ARG A 1 -29.51 -14.31 -9.44
N HIS A 2 -29.24 -15.23 -8.52
CA HIS A 2 -27.95 -15.27 -7.81
C HIS A 2 -26.88 -15.70 -8.82
N HIS A 3 -26.05 -14.77 -9.32
CA HIS A 3 -24.95 -15.09 -10.22
C HIS A 3 -23.77 -15.66 -9.44
N TYR A 4 -23.86 -16.95 -9.10
CA TYR A 4 -22.84 -17.71 -8.38
C TYR A 4 -21.45 -17.65 -9.06
N LEU A 5 -21.43 -17.68 -10.40
CA LEU A 5 -20.21 -17.52 -11.20
C LEU A 5 -19.55 -16.16 -10.94
N PHE A 6 -20.33 -15.08 -10.94
CA PHE A 6 -19.83 -13.74 -10.71
C PHE A 6 -19.20 -13.59 -9.32
N GLN A 7 -19.86 -14.10 -8.27
CA GLN A 7 -19.28 -14.08 -6.93
C GLN A 7 -18.04 -14.97 -6.79
N GLY A 8 -17.99 -16.10 -7.50
CA GLY A 8 -16.81 -16.97 -7.55
C GLY A 8 -15.59 -16.24 -8.14
N VAL A 9 -15.77 -15.57 -9.29
CA VAL A 9 -14.71 -14.78 -9.93
C VAL A 9 -14.23 -13.65 -9.02
N LEU A 10 -15.16 -12.90 -8.39
CA LEU A 10 -14.80 -11.83 -7.47
C LEU A 10 -14.04 -12.33 -6.22
N LYS A 11 -14.40 -13.51 -5.70
CA LYS A 11 -13.66 -14.13 -4.59
C LYS A 11 -12.24 -14.51 -4.99
N GLY A 12 -12.02 -15.01 -6.21
CA GLY A 12 -10.69 -15.32 -6.75
C GLY A 12 -9.86 -14.07 -7.08
N LEU A 13 -10.50 -12.96 -7.47
CA LEU A 13 -9.81 -11.72 -7.78
C LEU A 13 -9.18 -11.04 -6.54
N ARG A 14 -9.86 -11.10 -5.39
CA ARG A 14 -9.38 -10.48 -4.14
C ARG A 14 -7.95 -10.90 -3.73
N PRO A 15 -7.60 -12.20 -3.64
CA PRO A 15 -6.24 -12.61 -3.31
C PRO A 15 -5.23 -12.24 -4.40
N ALA A 16 -5.62 -12.26 -5.68
CA ALA A 16 -4.73 -11.84 -6.77
C ALA A 16 -4.36 -10.35 -6.66
N VAL A 17 -5.34 -9.49 -6.36
CA VAL A 17 -5.11 -8.05 -6.14
C VAL A 17 -4.19 -7.82 -4.94
N LEU A 18 -4.38 -8.55 -3.85
CA LEU A 18 -3.48 -8.47 -2.68
C LEU A 18 -2.05 -8.90 -3.04
N GLY A 19 -1.89 -9.95 -3.86
CA GLY A 19 -0.59 -10.38 -4.38
C GLY A 19 0.09 -9.29 -5.21
N LEU A 20 -0.62 -8.67 -6.15
CA LEU A 20 -0.09 -7.59 -6.98
C LEU A 20 0.34 -6.36 -6.17
N VAL A 21 -0.49 -5.94 -5.20
CA VAL A 21 -0.15 -4.84 -4.28
C VAL A 21 1.07 -5.19 -3.43
N GLY A 22 1.13 -6.42 -2.93
CA GLY A 22 2.27 -6.93 -2.16
C GLY A 22 3.57 -6.92 -2.96
N THR A 23 3.53 -7.39 -4.21
CA THR A 23 4.70 -7.37 -5.11
C THR A 23 5.20 -5.95 -5.37
N ALA A 24 4.30 -4.98 -5.59
CA ALA A 24 4.69 -3.58 -5.76
C ALA A 24 5.34 -2.99 -4.49
N ALA A 25 4.80 -3.31 -3.31
CA ALA A 25 5.38 -2.88 -2.04
C ALA A 25 6.78 -3.46 -1.81
N LEU A 26 6.98 -4.75 -2.12
CA LEU A 26 8.28 -5.41 -2.04
C LEU A 26 9.28 -4.87 -3.06
N GLY A 27 8.82 -4.52 -4.27
CA GLY A 27 9.67 -3.92 -5.31
C GLY A 27 10.22 -2.54 -4.91
N LEU A 28 9.54 -1.82 -4.02
CA LEU A 28 10.00 -0.57 -3.43
C LEU A 28 10.87 -0.78 -2.18
N ALA A 29 10.93 -2.01 -1.63
CA ALA A 29 11.71 -2.34 -0.45
C ALA A 29 13.18 -2.66 -0.82
N THR A 30 13.79 -1.82 -1.64
CA THR A 30 15.21 -1.91 -2.02
C THR A 30 16.07 -1.06 -1.09
N PRO A 31 17.36 -1.40 -0.91
CA PRO A 31 18.28 -0.59 -0.10
C PRO A 31 18.47 0.83 -0.64
N GLU A 32 18.21 1.07 -1.93
CA GLU A 32 18.25 2.41 -2.53
C GLU A 32 17.04 3.27 -2.14
N ASN A 33 15.88 2.65 -1.88
CA ASN A 33 14.66 3.37 -1.49
C ASN A 33 14.49 3.43 0.04
N PHE A 34 15.07 2.47 0.76
CA PHE A 34 15.14 2.40 2.22
C PHE A 34 16.59 2.50 2.70
N ILE A 35 17.18 3.68 2.55
CA ILE A 35 18.58 3.95 2.93
C ILE A 35 18.72 4.16 4.44
N ASP A 36 17.73 4.81 5.08
CA ASP A 36 17.80 5.22 6.49
C ASP A 36 16.66 4.69 7.34
N TRP A 37 16.87 4.72 8.66
CA TRP A 37 15.83 4.45 9.66
C TRP A 37 14.60 5.36 9.51
N LYS A 38 14.79 6.59 8.99
CA LYS A 38 13.72 7.56 8.71
C LYS A 38 12.74 7.04 7.65
N SER A 39 13.23 6.42 6.57
CA SER A 39 12.37 5.81 5.54
C SER A 39 11.51 4.68 6.11
N PHE A 40 12.08 3.88 7.01
CA PHE A 40 11.34 2.81 7.69
C PHE A 40 10.22 3.37 8.58
N VAL A 41 10.48 4.48 9.29
CA VAL A 41 9.48 5.18 10.10
C VAL A 41 8.36 5.76 9.24
N ILE A 42 8.68 6.42 8.12
CA ILE A 42 7.68 7.00 7.21
C ILE A 42 6.76 5.89 6.65
N CYS A 43 7.34 4.76 6.23
CA CYS A 43 6.59 3.60 5.75
C CYS A 43 5.65 3.03 6.83
N PHE A 44 6.15 2.83 8.05
CA PHE A 44 5.36 2.29 9.15
C PHE A 44 4.22 3.23 9.58
N VAL A 45 4.50 4.53 9.67
CA VAL A 45 3.49 5.55 10.00
C VAL A 45 2.43 5.64 8.89
N ALA A 46 2.82 5.59 7.61
CA ALA A 46 1.88 5.58 6.49
C ALA A 46 0.98 4.33 6.51
N PHE A 47 1.54 3.16 6.84
CA PHE A 47 0.79 1.92 6.99
C PHE A 47 -0.20 1.98 8.16
N LEU A 48 0.24 2.47 9.33
CA LEU A 48 -0.63 2.68 10.49
C LEU A 48 -1.74 3.68 10.19
N ALA A 49 -1.42 4.77 9.50
CA ALA A 49 -2.41 5.75 9.07
C ALA A 49 -3.46 5.10 8.16
N LEU A 50 -3.06 4.24 7.22
CA LEU A 50 -3.98 3.54 6.33
C LEU A 50 -4.86 2.52 7.07
N TYR A 51 -4.32 1.86 8.09
CA TYR A 51 -5.04 0.85 8.86
C TYR A 51 -6.05 1.47 9.85
N PHE A 52 -5.65 2.51 10.57
CA PHE A 52 -6.46 3.08 11.66
C PHE A 52 -7.29 4.29 11.25
N LYS A 53 -6.73 5.18 10.44
CA LYS A 53 -7.46 6.34 9.95
C LYS A 53 -8.13 5.89 8.66
N LYS A 54 -9.45 6.05 8.54
CA LYS A 54 -10.22 5.83 7.30
C LYS A 54 -9.85 6.82 6.18
N VAL A 55 -8.60 7.30 6.16
CA VAL A 55 -8.05 8.16 5.13
C VAL A 55 -7.83 7.30 3.90
N GLY A 56 -8.37 7.75 2.77
CA GLY A 56 -8.29 6.99 1.52
C GLY A 56 -6.84 6.73 1.09
N PRO A 57 -6.56 5.62 0.40
CA PRO A 57 -5.21 5.25 -0.06
C PRO A 57 -4.51 6.38 -0.83
N PHE A 58 -5.23 7.08 -1.70
CA PHE A 58 -4.68 8.17 -2.51
C PHE A 58 -4.20 9.37 -1.69
N ALA A 59 -4.89 9.71 -0.60
CA ALA A 59 -4.48 10.82 0.26
C ALA A 59 -3.19 10.48 1.03
N ILE A 60 -3.06 9.23 1.51
CA ILE A 60 -1.84 8.77 2.18
C ILE A 60 -0.67 8.70 1.20
N LEU A 61 -0.90 8.26 -0.03
CA LEU A 61 0.12 8.28 -1.09
C LEU A 61 0.64 9.70 -1.34
N GLY A 62 -0.26 10.67 -1.49
CA GLY A 62 0.13 12.07 -1.71
C GLY A 62 0.89 12.66 -0.51
N LEU A 63 0.40 12.45 0.72
CA LEU A 63 1.08 12.90 1.92
C LEU A 63 2.46 12.24 2.10
N GLY A 64 2.55 10.94 1.86
CA GLY A 64 3.82 10.20 1.92
C GLY A 64 4.84 10.72 0.89
N ALA A 65 4.39 11.03 -0.33
CA ALA A 65 5.24 11.64 -1.35
C ALA A 65 5.76 13.02 -0.92
N ILE A 66 4.90 13.88 -0.36
CA ILE A 66 5.31 15.21 0.14
C ILE A 66 6.30 15.07 1.29
N VAL A 67 6.04 14.17 2.25
CA VAL A 67 6.96 13.93 3.38
C VAL A 67 8.30 13.41 2.87
N GLY A 68 8.29 12.49 1.90
CA GLY A 68 9.51 12.00 1.25
C GLY A 68 10.34 13.13 0.64
N LEU A 69 9.71 14.03 -0.13
CA LEU A 69 10.35 15.19 -0.76
C LEU A 69 10.90 16.24 0.23
N LEU A 70 10.36 16.31 1.45
CA LEU A 70 10.84 17.25 2.46
C LEU A 70 12.00 16.70 3.29
N VAL A 71 12.09 15.37 3.41
CA VAL A 71 13.09 14.69 4.24
C VAL A 71 14.34 14.33 3.43
N TYR A 72 14.19 14.06 2.13
CA TYR A 72 15.23 13.68 1.17
C TYR A 72 15.24 14.65 -0.01
#